data_AF-A0A538CVA7-F1
#
_entry.id   AF-A0A538CVA7-F1
#
_cell.length_a   1.000
_cell.length_b   1.000
_cell.length_c   1.000
_cell.angle_alpha   90.00
_cell.angle_beta   90.00
_cell.angle_gamma   90.00
#
_symmetry.space_group_name_H-M   'P 1'
#
loop_
_entity.id
_entity.type
_entity.pdbx_description
1 polymer ?
#
loop_
_entity_poly.entity_id
_entity_poly.type
_entity_poly.pdbx_seq_one_letter_code
_entity_poly.pdbx_strand_id
1 'polypeptide(L)'
;MQAALPAAIHAAVEGDPAMLLRLRRATAGPPVRLADLSAGLNVTTNCQDTRLPFALSAPLADRPALLEQGVTLDDHALYPFTHATVATNSVAHDCLLWPDAEGVSVPSTAPLPDVPALILDGRLDLRTPLENGQELARELPHASVVTVPGTGHDELDSDFTGCAAIALRRFADGRQVGDPCAGKSNAVSPYPIAPRRLSGFRVAPGTSGNRGRVVSAAIVSALDARAAILQDLFAGFEELRGGGLRGGSYALKGSDSLVLRRYRYVAGVRVSGSLRLGAGNTNGRVRVDGPGKLDGTLVLDGRGGARGTIGGRHVRARRLSAGAAAWACGRASSCVAPSSLRVPWPACLGSAPGSPARPLPRRGSACATGRR
;
A
#
# COMPACT_ATOMS: atom_id res chain seq x y z
N MET A 1 1.34 -2.03 -0.09
CA MET A 1 2.59 -2.78 -0.42
C MET A 1 2.78 -4.03 0.45
N GLN A 2 2.61 -3.92 1.77
CA GLN A 2 2.83 -4.99 2.78
C GLN A 2 2.37 -6.41 2.36
N ALA A 3 1.16 -6.57 1.85
CA ALA A 3 0.67 -7.88 1.46
C ALA A 3 1.40 -8.47 0.23
N ALA A 4 1.75 -7.64 -0.77
CA ALA A 4 2.23 -8.14 -2.06
C ALA A 4 3.73 -8.39 -2.11
N LEU A 5 4.51 -7.63 -1.34
CA LEU A 5 5.97 -7.61 -1.44
C LEU A 5 6.64 -8.97 -1.17
N PRO A 6 6.26 -9.75 -0.13
CA PRO A 6 6.90 -11.04 0.13
C PRO A 6 6.80 -12.02 -1.05
N ALA A 7 5.60 -12.19 -1.61
CA ALA A 7 5.40 -13.05 -2.77
C ALA A 7 6.07 -12.49 -4.05
N ALA A 8 6.14 -11.16 -4.19
CA ALA A 8 6.80 -10.53 -5.32
C ALA A 8 8.31 -10.76 -5.32
N ILE A 9 8.97 -10.64 -4.16
CA ILE A 9 10.40 -10.94 -3.99
C ILE A 9 10.64 -12.42 -4.25
N HIS A 10 9.86 -13.30 -3.62
CA HIS A 10 10.02 -14.74 -3.79
C HIS A 10 9.85 -15.17 -5.25
N ALA A 11 8.81 -14.70 -5.94
CA ALA A 11 8.61 -14.98 -7.36
C ALA A 11 9.78 -14.48 -8.23
N ALA A 12 10.33 -13.29 -7.92
CA ALA A 12 11.47 -12.74 -8.64
C ALA A 12 12.73 -13.59 -8.48
N VAL A 13 13.01 -14.09 -7.26
CA VAL A 13 14.12 -15.03 -7.00
C VAL A 13 13.93 -16.34 -7.77
N GLU A 14 12.70 -16.80 -7.97
CA GLU A 14 12.37 -17.97 -8.82
C GLU A 14 12.35 -17.68 -10.34
N GLY A 15 12.83 -16.52 -10.77
CA GLY A 15 12.92 -16.11 -12.18
C GLY A 15 11.63 -15.52 -12.76
N ASP A 16 10.72 -15.04 -11.92
CA ASP A 16 9.46 -14.42 -12.33
C ASP A 16 9.27 -13.02 -11.73
N PRO A 17 9.79 -11.97 -12.39
CA PRO A 17 9.78 -10.61 -11.84
C PRO A 17 8.43 -9.89 -12.01
N ALA A 18 7.40 -10.53 -12.60
CA ALA A 18 6.18 -9.83 -12.99
C ALA A 18 5.45 -9.15 -11.82
N MET A 19 5.42 -9.81 -10.66
CA MET A 19 4.81 -9.25 -9.45
C MET A 19 5.60 -8.02 -8.98
N LEU A 20 6.92 -8.13 -8.92
CA LEU A 20 7.81 -7.04 -8.50
C LEU A 20 7.72 -5.83 -9.43
N LEU A 21 7.79 -6.06 -10.75
CA LEU A 21 7.66 -5.00 -11.76
C LEU A 21 6.31 -4.29 -11.69
N ARG A 22 5.23 -5.02 -11.39
CA ARG A 22 3.90 -4.40 -11.22
C ARG A 22 3.84 -3.46 -10.02
N LEU A 23 4.53 -3.78 -8.93
CA LEU A 23 4.53 -2.95 -7.73
C LEU A 23 5.20 -1.58 -7.96
N ARG A 24 6.12 -1.47 -8.93
CA ARG A 24 6.85 -0.22 -9.23
C ARG A 24 5.93 1.00 -9.35
N ARG A 25 4.78 0.85 -10.00
CA ARG A 25 3.81 1.96 -10.17
C ARG A 25 3.27 2.44 -8.83
N ALA A 26 2.77 1.53 -8.00
CA ALA A 26 2.21 1.87 -6.70
C ALA A 26 3.29 2.36 -5.73
N THR A 27 4.53 1.85 -5.82
CA THR A 27 5.66 2.33 -5.03
C THR A 27 6.12 3.72 -5.44
N ALA A 28 6.13 4.03 -6.74
CA ALA A 28 6.56 5.33 -7.23
C ALA A 28 5.54 6.45 -6.95
N GLY A 29 4.25 6.10 -6.83
CA GLY A 29 3.18 7.08 -6.72
C GLY A 29 2.94 7.88 -8.01
N PRO A 30 1.94 8.77 -8.03
CA PRO A 30 1.73 9.70 -9.12
C PRO A 30 2.84 10.77 -9.16
N PRO A 31 3.02 11.47 -10.29
CA PRO A 31 3.83 12.68 -10.32
C PRO A 31 3.32 13.69 -9.29
N VAL A 32 4.22 14.21 -8.46
CA VAL A 32 3.90 15.22 -7.44
C VAL A 32 4.12 16.62 -8.04
N ARG A 33 3.17 17.54 -7.80
CA ARG A 33 3.31 18.92 -8.28
C ARG A 33 4.35 19.65 -7.44
N LEU A 34 5.10 20.56 -8.06
CA LEU A 34 6.08 21.40 -7.35
C LEU A 34 5.48 22.17 -6.16
N ALA A 35 4.22 22.60 -6.29
CA ALA A 35 3.50 23.31 -5.23
C ALA A 35 3.14 22.42 -4.02
N ASP A 36 3.10 21.10 -4.20
CA ASP A 36 2.83 20.15 -3.11
C ASP A 36 4.14 19.65 -2.50
N LEU A 37 5.18 19.42 -3.33
CA LEU A 37 6.51 19.01 -2.88
C LEU A 37 7.59 19.56 -3.83
N SER A 38 8.48 20.40 -3.28
CA SER A 38 9.71 20.82 -3.96
C SER A 38 10.84 19.86 -3.63
N ALA A 39 11.24 19.03 -4.61
CA ALA A 39 12.39 18.13 -4.46
C ALA A 39 13.68 18.89 -4.13
N GLY A 40 13.87 20.08 -4.72
CA GLY A 40 15.02 20.93 -4.42
C GLY A 40 15.01 21.40 -2.96
N LEU A 41 13.86 21.88 -2.46
CA LEU A 41 13.74 22.27 -1.05
C LEU A 41 13.95 21.07 -0.12
N ASN A 42 13.39 19.90 -0.46
CA ASN A 42 13.54 18.69 0.35
C ASN A 42 14.99 18.24 0.47
N VAL A 43 15.75 18.23 -0.64
CA VAL A 43 17.18 17.94 -0.61
C VAL A 43 17.93 18.99 0.20
N THR A 44 17.63 20.29 0.00
CA THR A 44 18.23 21.38 0.77
C THR A 44 18.06 21.19 2.27
N THR A 45 16.83 20.96 2.74
CA THR A 45 16.54 20.79 4.17
C THR A 45 17.19 19.52 4.70
N ASN A 46 17.11 18.40 3.96
CA ASN A 46 17.73 17.16 4.39
C ASN A 46 19.25 17.29 4.56
N CYS A 47 19.94 17.93 3.62
CA CYS A 47 21.39 18.09 3.68
C CYS A 47 21.86 19.14 4.69
N GLN A 48 20.97 20.01 5.16
CA GLN A 48 21.27 20.98 6.23
C GLN A 48 20.97 20.41 7.62
N ASP A 49 19.91 19.60 7.76
CA ASP A 49 19.43 19.14 9.07
C ASP A 49 19.97 17.76 9.47
N THR A 50 20.45 16.96 8.51
CA THR A 50 20.94 15.60 8.78
C THR A 50 22.40 15.61 9.23
N ARG A 51 22.72 14.78 10.23
CA ARG A 51 24.12 14.46 10.55
C ARG A 51 24.71 13.55 9.48
N LEU A 52 25.65 14.06 8.71
CA LEU A 52 26.33 13.32 7.65
C LEU A 52 27.53 12.54 8.21
N PRO A 53 27.88 11.36 7.62
CA PRO A 53 29.07 10.60 7.99
C PRO A 53 30.38 11.24 7.48
N PHE A 54 30.29 12.36 6.78
CA PHE A 54 31.41 13.14 6.27
C PHE A 54 31.16 14.64 6.52
N ALA A 55 32.23 15.42 6.66
CA ALA A 55 32.13 16.87 6.70
C ALA A 55 31.84 17.42 5.30
N LEU A 56 31.01 18.47 5.19
CA LEU A 56 30.80 19.17 3.93
C LEU A 56 32.10 19.83 3.44
N SER A 57 33.04 20.19 4.31
CA SER A 57 34.36 20.69 3.91
C SER A 57 35.26 19.64 3.24
N ALA A 58 34.92 18.34 3.31
CA ALA A 58 35.70 17.29 2.66
C ALA A 58 35.64 17.41 1.12
N PRO A 59 36.76 17.17 0.40
CA PRO A 59 36.77 17.19 -1.06
C PRO A 59 35.69 16.27 -1.65
N LEU A 60 35.00 16.73 -2.70
CA LEU A 60 33.89 16.00 -3.32
C LEU A 60 34.27 14.57 -3.74
N ALA A 61 35.53 14.38 -4.18
CA ALA A 61 36.05 13.09 -4.60
C ALA A 61 36.18 12.07 -3.44
N ASP A 62 36.35 12.54 -2.20
CA ASP A 62 36.59 11.68 -1.04
C ASP A 62 35.27 11.26 -0.35
N ARG A 63 34.22 12.07 -0.48
CA ARG A 63 32.94 11.87 0.21
C ARG A 63 32.26 10.51 -0.06
N PRO A 64 32.29 9.93 -1.27
CA PRO A 64 31.72 8.59 -1.48
C PRO A 64 32.38 7.50 -0.63
N ALA A 65 33.71 7.53 -0.48
CA ALA A 65 34.42 6.56 0.36
C ALA A 65 34.13 6.79 1.85
N LEU A 66 34.05 8.06 2.28
CA LEU A 66 33.67 8.40 3.65
C LEU A 66 32.22 8.00 3.98
N LEU A 67 31.30 8.12 3.01
CA LEU A 67 29.93 7.64 3.13
C LEU A 67 29.89 6.12 3.38
N GLU A 68 30.61 5.35 2.56
CA GLU A 68 30.68 3.89 2.73
C GLU A 68 31.28 3.49 4.08
N GLN A 69 32.37 4.16 4.51
CA GLN A 69 32.99 3.95 5.82
C GLN A 69 32.06 4.32 6.99
N GLY A 70 31.14 5.26 6.77
CA GLY A 70 30.14 5.67 7.76
C GLY A 70 29.04 4.63 8.02
N VAL A 71 28.89 3.62 7.16
CA VAL A 71 27.97 2.51 7.40
C VAL A 71 28.62 1.50 8.34
N THR A 72 28.40 1.66 9.64
CA THR A 72 29.07 0.88 10.70
C THR A 72 28.40 -0.45 11.05
N LEU A 73 27.20 -0.70 10.52
CA LEU A 73 26.49 -1.97 10.71
C LEU A 73 27.24 -3.12 10.02
N ASP A 74 27.23 -4.31 10.61
CA ASP A 74 27.84 -5.50 10.00
C ASP A 74 26.93 -6.11 8.90
N ASP A 75 27.50 -7.02 8.10
CA ASP A 75 26.78 -7.70 7.00
C ASP A 75 25.54 -8.46 7.49
N HIS A 76 25.57 -8.97 8.72
CA HIS A 76 24.45 -9.72 9.28
C HIS A 76 23.27 -8.79 9.60
N ALA A 77 23.54 -7.60 10.13
CA ALA A 77 22.55 -6.56 10.39
C ALA A 77 22.00 -5.95 9.10
N LEU A 78 22.82 -5.84 8.05
CA LEU A 78 22.39 -5.29 6.76
C LEU A 78 21.68 -6.31 5.86
N TYR A 79 21.90 -7.61 6.06
CA TYR A 79 21.29 -8.65 5.26
C TYR A 79 19.77 -8.46 5.10
N PRO A 80 19.20 -8.52 3.88
CA PRO A 80 19.81 -9.01 2.63
C PRO A 80 20.50 -7.93 1.77
N PHE A 81 20.74 -6.74 2.32
CA PHE A 81 21.35 -5.62 1.61
C PHE A 81 22.87 -5.57 1.85
N THR A 82 23.59 -5.00 0.89
CA THR A 82 25.04 -4.73 1.02
C THR A 82 25.27 -3.33 1.61
N HIS A 83 26.45 -3.07 2.18
CA HIS A 83 26.86 -1.71 2.57
C HIS A 83 26.67 -0.72 1.43
N ALA A 84 27.10 -1.06 0.22
CA ALA A 84 26.94 -0.20 -0.95
C ALA A 84 25.45 0.10 -1.25
N THR A 85 24.56 -0.88 -1.09
CA THR A 85 23.11 -0.66 -1.28
C THR A 85 22.57 0.31 -0.23
N VAL A 86 22.94 0.12 1.04
CA VAL A 86 22.52 1.01 2.13
C VAL A 86 23.08 2.42 1.96
N ALA A 87 24.38 2.54 1.67
CA ALA A 87 25.06 3.80 1.43
C ALA A 87 24.38 4.57 0.29
N THR A 88 24.21 3.95 -0.88
CA THR A 88 23.64 4.60 -2.09
C THR A 88 22.14 4.92 -2.00
N ASN A 89 21.41 4.36 -1.03
CA ASN A 89 19.99 4.66 -0.80
C ASN A 89 19.77 5.52 0.46
N SER A 90 20.84 6.09 1.04
CA SER A 90 20.77 6.94 2.23
C SER A 90 20.59 8.42 1.87
N VAL A 91 20.02 9.20 2.79
CA VAL A 91 19.97 10.67 2.67
C VAL A 91 21.38 11.26 2.51
N ALA A 92 22.39 10.66 3.15
CA ALA A 92 23.76 11.11 3.02
C ALA A 92 24.32 10.96 1.59
N HIS A 93 23.83 10.00 0.81
CA HIS A 93 24.16 9.88 -0.62
C HIS A 93 23.63 11.04 -1.43
N ASP A 94 22.39 11.46 -1.18
CA ASP A 94 21.77 12.62 -1.85
C ASP A 94 22.57 13.92 -1.60
N CYS A 95 23.31 13.97 -0.50
CA CYS A 95 24.11 15.11 -0.07
C CYS A 95 25.59 15.09 -0.51
N LEU A 96 26.03 14.09 -1.29
CA LEU A 96 27.43 13.97 -1.71
C LEU A 96 27.96 15.22 -2.41
N LEU A 97 27.11 15.91 -3.18
CA LEU A 97 27.46 17.14 -3.91
C LEU A 97 27.01 18.42 -3.20
N TRP A 98 26.48 18.31 -1.97
CA TRP A 98 26.00 19.47 -1.23
C TRP A 98 27.17 20.40 -0.88
N PRO A 99 27.10 21.71 -1.17
CA PRO A 99 28.24 22.59 -0.97
C PRO A 99 28.50 22.84 0.51
N ASP A 100 29.77 23.07 0.84
CA ASP A 100 30.16 23.70 2.10
C ASP A 100 29.95 25.22 1.96
N ALA A 101 28.75 25.68 2.29
CA ALA A 101 28.34 27.07 2.11
C ALA A 101 27.98 27.72 3.45
N GLU A 102 28.26 29.03 3.55
CA GLU A 102 27.79 29.84 4.68
C GLU A 102 26.26 29.79 4.78
N GLY A 103 25.74 29.72 6.01
CA GLY A 103 24.30 29.63 6.29
C GLY A 103 23.74 28.23 6.55
N VAL A 104 24.59 27.18 6.51
CA VAL A 104 24.23 25.87 7.06
C VAL A 104 24.24 25.97 8.59
N SER A 105 23.06 26.00 9.19
CA SER A 105 22.92 25.99 10.65
C SER A 105 23.04 24.56 11.16
N VAL A 106 23.84 24.34 12.20
CA VAL A 106 23.83 23.04 12.89
C VAL A 106 22.49 22.85 13.60
N PRO A 107 21.96 21.61 13.66
CA PRO A 107 20.76 21.32 14.45
C PRO A 107 20.91 21.83 15.89
N SER A 108 19.86 22.46 16.41
CA SER A 108 19.83 22.92 17.81
C SER A 108 20.08 21.76 18.76
N THR A 109 20.88 22.02 19.79
CA THR A 109 21.10 21.11 20.93
C THR A 109 20.39 21.60 22.20
N ALA A 110 19.57 22.65 22.09
CA ALA A 110 18.79 23.14 23.21
C ALA A 110 17.76 22.08 23.66
N PRO A 111 17.43 22.00 24.96
CA PRO A 111 16.37 21.12 25.44
C PRO A 111 15.03 21.38 24.74
N LEU A 112 14.25 20.31 24.54
CA LEU A 112 12.87 20.43 24.08
C LEU A 112 12.00 21.13 25.14
N PRO A 113 10.93 21.85 24.73
CA PRO A 113 10.05 22.52 25.66
C PRO A 113 9.30 21.52 26.55
N ASP A 114 9.09 21.89 27.81
CA ASP A 114 8.33 21.09 28.78
C ASP A 114 6.82 21.26 28.57
N VAL A 115 6.28 20.52 27.59
CA VAL A 115 4.86 20.54 27.21
C VAL A 115 4.33 19.12 26.98
N PRO A 116 3.01 18.88 27.17
CA PRO A 116 2.40 17.64 26.73
C PRO A 116 2.61 17.41 25.23
N ALA A 117 2.98 16.19 24.86
CA ALA A 117 3.19 15.80 23.47
C ALA A 117 2.47 14.47 23.17
N LEU A 118 1.97 14.35 21.95
CA LEU A 118 1.45 13.09 21.40
C LEU A 118 2.35 12.68 20.24
N ILE A 119 2.93 11.48 20.34
CA ILE A 119 3.73 10.87 19.30
C ILE A 119 2.91 9.70 18.76
N LEU A 120 2.66 9.71 17.45
CA LEU A 120 1.93 8.68 16.73
C LEU A 120 2.92 7.98 15.82
N ASP A 121 2.96 6.65 15.87
CA ASP A 121 3.89 5.87 15.06
C ASP A 121 3.23 4.59 14.54
N GLY A 122 3.39 4.33 13.24
CA GLY A 122 3.11 3.01 12.67
C GLY A 122 4.16 1.99 13.12
N ARG A 123 3.74 0.81 13.59
CA ARG A 123 4.70 -0.24 14.01
C ARG A 123 5.60 -0.75 12.87
N LEU A 124 5.21 -0.52 11.62
CA LEU A 124 5.92 -0.94 10.41
C LEU A 124 6.46 0.26 9.62
N ASP A 125 6.57 1.44 10.23
CA ASP A 125 7.20 2.59 9.59
C ASP A 125 8.71 2.34 9.44
N LEU A 126 9.20 2.41 8.19
CA LEU A 126 10.62 2.24 7.84
C LEU A 126 11.27 3.57 7.44
N ARG A 127 10.51 4.67 7.41
CA ARG A 127 10.98 6.02 7.09
C ARG A 127 11.24 6.82 8.37
N THR A 128 10.31 6.73 9.32
CA THR A 128 10.40 7.32 10.67
C THR A 128 10.02 6.23 11.67
N PRO A 129 10.94 5.31 12.00
CA PRO A 129 10.61 4.11 12.76
C PRO A 129 10.20 4.45 14.20
N LEU A 130 9.38 3.58 14.80
CA LEU A 130 8.89 3.70 16.18
C LEU A 130 10.03 3.95 17.18
N GLU A 131 11.20 3.35 16.94
CA GLU A 131 12.37 3.49 17.79
C GLU A 131 12.83 4.96 17.88
N ASN A 132 12.71 5.75 16.80
CA ASN A 132 12.97 7.20 16.80
C ASN A 132 11.90 7.96 17.60
N GLY A 133 10.62 7.60 17.45
CA GLY A 133 9.53 8.20 18.24
C GLY A 133 9.69 7.92 19.74
N GLN A 134 10.15 6.73 20.10
CA GLN A 134 10.49 6.36 21.48
C GLN A 134 11.72 7.12 22.01
N GLU A 135 12.69 7.44 21.14
CA GLU A 135 13.82 8.30 21.49
C GLU A 135 13.37 9.73 21.79
N LEU A 136 12.56 10.31 20.90
CA LEU A 136 11.96 11.63 21.12
C LEU A 136 11.11 11.68 22.41
N ALA A 137 10.36 10.62 22.69
CA ALA A 137 9.56 10.52 23.92
C ALA A 137 10.40 10.58 25.19
N ARG A 138 11.67 10.13 25.17
CA ARG A 138 12.58 10.22 26.32
C ARG A 138 13.04 11.66 26.59
N GLU A 139 12.99 12.53 25.59
CA GLU A 139 13.34 13.95 25.71
C GLU A 139 12.14 14.83 26.11
N LEU A 140 10.91 14.27 26.10
CA LEU A 140 9.66 14.95 26.38
C LEU A 140 8.98 14.35 27.63
N PRO A 141 9.14 14.95 28.83
CA PRO A 141 8.68 14.39 30.11
C PRO A 141 7.19 14.06 30.18
N HIS A 142 6.39 14.66 29.30
CA HIS A 142 4.93 14.53 29.24
C HIS A 142 4.43 13.91 27.94
N ALA A 143 5.30 13.22 27.20
CA ALA A 143 4.92 12.54 25.96
C ALA A 143 4.02 11.31 26.19
N SER A 144 3.05 11.14 25.32
CA SER A 144 2.32 9.88 25.12
C SER A 144 2.68 9.31 23.75
N VAL A 145 3.14 8.06 23.71
CA VAL A 145 3.42 7.35 22.45
C VAL A 145 2.26 6.40 22.15
N VAL A 146 1.69 6.49 20.95
CA VAL A 146 0.69 5.55 20.45
C VAL A 146 1.25 4.84 19.23
N THR A 147 1.53 3.56 19.41
CA THR A 147 1.92 2.66 18.33
C THR A 147 0.68 2.09 17.65
N VAL A 148 0.57 2.24 16.32
CA VAL A 148 -0.52 1.68 15.52
C VAL A 148 -0.07 0.34 14.88
N PRO A 149 -0.58 -0.81 15.34
CA PRO A 149 -0.11 -2.10 14.85
C PRO A 149 -0.48 -2.35 13.39
N GLY A 150 0.47 -2.81 12.58
CA GLY A 150 0.25 -3.13 11.17
C GLY A 150 0.16 -1.92 10.23
N THR A 151 0.44 -0.72 10.74
CA THR A 151 0.52 0.53 9.96
C THR A 151 1.97 0.86 9.64
N GLY A 152 2.20 1.40 8.43
CA GLY A 152 3.50 1.90 7.97
C GLY A 152 3.64 3.40 8.24
N HIS A 153 4.32 4.11 7.35
CA HIS A 153 4.45 5.57 7.40
C HIS A 153 3.13 6.29 7.16
N ASP A 154 2.95 7.43 7.84
CA ASP A 154 1.75 8.28 7.81
C ASP A 154 0.51 7.60 8.43
N GLU A 155 0.52 7.41 9.74
CA GLU A 155 -0.56 6.71 10.46
C GLU A 155 -1.86 7.49 10.58
N LEU A 156 -1.85 8.81 10.34
CA LEU A 156 -3.06 9.63 10.37
C LEU A 156 -4.02 9.29 9.23
N ASP A 157 -3.51 8.98 8.05
CA ASP A 157 -4.31 8.66 6.87
C ASP A 157 -4.41 7.15 6.60
N SER A 158 -3.47 6.36 7.14
CA SER A 158 -3.38 4.92 6.90
C SER A 158 -3.95 4.05 8.04
N ASP A 159 -4.39 4.65 9.15
CA ASP A 159 -5.04 3.93 10.25
C ASP A 159 -6.55 3.71 10.05
N PHE A 160 -6.92 2.53 9.54
CA PHE A 160 -8.33 2.13 9.42
C PHE A 160 -8.96 1.60 10.72
N THR A 161 -8.18 1.43 11.79
CA THR A 161 -8.69 0.98 13.09
C THR A 161 -9.29 2.12 13.92
N GLY A 162 -8.98 3.37 13.56
CA GLY A 162 -9.39 4.60 14.23
C GLY A 162 -8.65 4.88 15.55
N CYS A 163 -7.56 4.17 15.83
CA CYS A 163 -6.71 4.44 16.99
C CYS A 163 -6.16 5.86 16.98
N ALA A 164 -5.54 6.28 15.88
CA ALA A 164 -4.86 7.57 15.76
C ALA A 164 -5.86 8.71 16.00
N ALA A 165 -7.05 8.61 15.40
CA ALA A 165 -8.13 9.58 15.62
C ALA A 165 -8.62 9.63 17.08
N ILE A 166 -8.71 8.48 17.76
CA ILE A 166 -9.09 8.44 19.19
C ILE A 166 -7.97 9.03 20.05
N ALA A 167 -6.71 8.70 19.77
CA ALA A 167 -5.55 9.25 20.46
C ALA A 167 -5.52 10.78 20.38
N LEU A 168 -5.62 11.29 19.15
CA LEU A 168 -5.60 12.71 18.85
C LEU A 168 -6.75 13.45 19.56
N ARG A 169 -7.97 12.90 19.53
CA ARG A 169 -9.11 13.47 20.27
C ARG A 169 -8.85 13.51 21.78
N ARG A 170 -8.41 12.41 22.39
CA ARG A 170 -8.15 12.36 23.84
C ARG A 170 -7.07 13.36 24.24
N PHE A 171 -5.99 13.43 23.47
CA PHE A 171 -4.90 14.38 23.69
C PHE A 171 -5.39 15.83 23.59
N ALA A 172 -6.12 16.16 22.53
CA ALA A 172 -6.68 17.51 22.34
C ALA A 172 -7.68 17.92 23.44
N ASP A 173 -8.41 16.96 24.00
CA ASP A 173 -9.32 17.17 25.13
C ASP A 173 -8.59 17.28 26.50
N GLY A 174 -7.25 17.21 26.53
CA GLY A 174 -6.46 17.19 27.77
C GLY A 174 -6.66 15.92 28.61
N ARG A 175 -7.11 14.83 27.98
CA ARG A 175 -7.38 13.55 28.66
C ARG A 175 -6.19 12.62 28.51
N GLN A 176 -6.08 11.67 29.44
CA GLN A 176 -5.13 10.57 29.30
C GLN A 176 -5.37 9.81 27.98
N VAL A 177 -4.32 9.69 27.16
CA VAL A 177 -4.39 9.06 25.83
C VAL A 177 -4.70 7.56 25.95
N GLY A 178 -4.00 6.87 26.86
CA GLY A 178 -4.13 5.42 27.09
C GLY A 178 -3.71 4.59 25.88
N ASP A 179 -4.24 3.37 25.77
CA ASP A 179 -4.02 2.49 24.61
C ASP A 179 -5.28 2.40 23.74
N PRO A 180 -5.46 3.29 22.74
CA PRO A 180 -6.60 3.22 21.83
C PRO A 180 -6.53 2.05 20.83
N CYS A 181 -5.38 1.35 20.78
CA CYS A 181 -5.08 0.25 19.87
C CYS A 181 -5.16 -1.14 20.50
N ALA A 182 -5.52 -1.24 21.77
CA ALA A 182 -5.76 -2.51 22.43
C ALA A 182 -6.68 -3.42 21.58
N GLY A 183 -6.13 -4.56 21.11
CA GLY A 183 -6.85 -5.55 20.31
C GLY A 183 -7.13 -5.16 18.85
N LYS A 184 -6.50 -4.11 18.32
CA LYS A 184 -6.70 -3.62 16.95
C LYS A 184 -5.42 -3.71 16.12
N SER A 185 -5.57 -3.91 14.81
CA SER A 185 -4.43 -3.92 13.88
C SER A 185 -4.88 -3.66 12.45
N ASN A 186 -4.04 -2.93 11.70
CA ASN A 186 -4.11 -2.80 10.24
C ASN A 186 -3.33 -3.91 9.52
N ALA A 187 -2.79 -4.90 10.24
CA ALA A 187 -1.98 -5.96 9.65
C ALA A 187 -2.78 -6.76 8.62
N VAL A 188 -2.18 -6.91 7.44
CA VAL A 188 -2.74 -7.70 6.34
C VAL A 188 -1.89 -8.93 6.08
N SER A 189 -2.53 -10.06 5.77
CA SER A 189 -1.78 -11.25 5.40
C SER A 189 -1.10 -11.09 4.04
N PRO A 190 0.10 -11.67 3.86
CA PRO A 190 0.76 -11.70 2.56
C PRO A 190 -0.09 -12.37 1.48
N TYR A 191 0.04 -11.86 0.27
CA TYR A 191 -0.46 -12.48 -0.95
C TYR A 191 0.34 -13.75 -1.26
N PRO A 192 -0.26 -14.69 -2.01
CA PRO A 192 0.43 -15.89 -2.45
C PRO A 192 1.21 -15.56 -3.71
N ILE A 193 2.14 -16.44 -4.07
CA ILE A 193 2.85 -16.38 -5.34
C ILE A 193 1.85 -16.58 -6.49
N ALA A 194 1.85 -15.68 -7.47
CA ALA A 194 0.95 -15.81 -8.61
C ALA A 194 1.32 -17.03 -9.47
N PRO A 195 0.41 -17.97 -9.76
CA PRO A 195 0.73 -19.12 -10.60
C PRO A 195 1.14 -18.69 -12.02
N ARG A 196 2.27 -19.23 -12.50
CA ARG A 196 2.78 -19.00 -13.87
C ARG A 196 1.93 -19.65 -14.96
N ARG A 197 1.24 -20.74 -14.64
CA ARG A 197 0.48 -21.57 -15.56
C ARG A 197 -0.83 -22.06 -14.94
N LEU A 198 -1.80 -22.41 -15.78
CA LEU A 198 -3.14 -22.85 -15.36
C LEU A 198 -3.10 -24.05 -14.39
N SER A 199 -2.14 -24.96 -14.55
CA SER A 199 -1.98 -26.12 -13.66
C SER A 199 -1.53 -25.77 -12.24
N GLY A 200 -1.17 -24.52 -11.96
CA GLY A 200 -0.95 -24.04 -10.59
C GLY A 200 -2.24 -23.66 -9.85
N PHE A 201 -3.37 -23.53 -10.54
CA PHE A 201 -4.66 -23.25 -9.91
C PHE A 201 -5.31 -24.52 -9.38
N ARG A 202 -5.87 -24.47 -8.16
CA ARG A 202 -6.79 -25.51 -7.69
C ARG A 202 -8.10 -25.45 -8.49
N VAL A 203 -8.75 -26.61 -8.64
CA VAL A 203 -10.04 -26.74 -9.33
C VAL A 203 -11.12 -26.05 -8.50
N ALA A 204 -11.95 -25.20 -9.12
CA ALA A 204 -13.02 -24.52 -8.41
C ALA A 204 -14.04 -25.53 -7.83
N PRO A 205 -14.45 -25.42 -6.55
CA PRO A 205 -15.39 -26.36 -5.94
C PRO A 205 -16.71 -26.43 -6.70
N GLY A 206 -17.18 -27.65 -7.04
CA GLY A 206 -18.36 -27.86 -7.89
C GLY A 206 -18.06 -27.91 -9.39
N THR A 207 -16.78 -27.94 -9.77
CA THR A 207 -16.33 -28.14 -11.15
C THR A 207 -15.23 -29.20 -11.22
N SER A 208 -14.74 -29.54 -12.42
CA SER A 208 -13.73 -30.58 -12.61
C SER A 208 -12.67 -30.21 -13.65
N GLY A 209 -11.47 -30.78 -13.49
CA GLY A 209 -10.37 -30.71 -14.46
C GLY A 209 -9.93 -29.28 -14.81
N ASN A 210 -9.38 -29.11 -16.01
CA ASN A 210 -8.91 -27.81 -16.51
C ASN A 210 -10.02 -26.77 -16.61
N ARG A 211 -11.26 -27.19 -16.89
CA ARG A 211 -12.43 -26.30 -16.88
C ARG A 211 -12.58 -25.60 -15.54
N GLY A 212 -12.47 -26.36 -14.44
CA GLY A 212 -12.53 -25.79 -13.10
C GLY A 212 -11.35 -24.90 -12.73
N ARG A 213 -10.16 -25.19 -13.28
CA ARG A 213 -8.98 -24.31 -13.13
C ARG A 213 -9.17 -22.99 -13.87
N VAL A 214 -9.79 -23.01 -15.05
CA VAL A 214 -10.15 -21.79 -15.81
C VAL A 214 -11.14 -20.94 -15.02
N VAL A 215 -12.13 -21.57 -14.37
CA VAL A 215 -13.06 -20.85 -13.48
C VAL A 215 -12.31 -20.20 -12.31
N SER A 216 -11.40 -20.92 -11.62
CA SER A 216 -10.57 -20.35 -10.56
C SER A 216 -9.71 -19.18 -11.07
N ALA A 217 -9.06 -19.34 -12.22
CA ALA A 217 -8.24 -18.29 -12.82
C ALA A 217 -9.05 -17.02 -13.17
N ALA A 218 -10.29 -17.18 -13.63
CA ALA A 218 -11.18 -16.05 -13.91
C ALA A 218 -11.60 -15.29 -12.63
N ILE A 219 -11.94 -16.02 -11.56
CA ILE A 219 -12.27 -15.42 -10.26
C ILE A 219 -11.06 -14.67 -9.69
N VAL A 220 -9.89 -15.32 -9.67
CA VAL A 220 -8.64 -14.70 -9.17
C VAL A 220 -8.23 -13.50 -10.01
N SER A 221 -8.44 -13.53 -11.33
CA SER A 221 -8.19 -12.36 -12.20
C SER A 221 -9.02 -11.14 -11.81
N ALA A 222 -10.30 -11.33 -11.41
CA ALA A 222 -11.14 -10.24 -10.94
C ALA A 222 -10.69 -9.71 -9.56
N LEU A 223 -10.32 -10.61 -8.64
CA LEU A 223 -9.80 -10.25 -7.32
C LEU A 223 -8.47 -9.49 -7.43
N ASP A 224 -7.58 -9.94 -8.33
CA ASP A 224 -6.30 -9.31 -8.59
C ASP A 224 -6.46 -7.92 -9.20
N ALA A 225 -7.36 -7.74 -10.17
CA ALA A 225 -7.66 -6.43 -10.73
C ALA A 225 -8.23 -5.46 -9.68
N ARG A 226 -9.09 -5.94 -8.78
CA ARG A 226 -9.58 -5.14 -7.63
C ARG A 226 -8.44 -4.77 -6.68
N ALA A 227 -7.56 -5.71 -6.37
CA ALA A 227 -6.41 -5.45 -5.51
C ALA A 227 -5.48 -4.39 -6.13
N ALA A 228 -5.26 -4.46 -7.45
CA ALA A 228 -4.48 -3.46 -8.18
C ALA A 228 -5.13 -2.06 -8.13
N ILE A 229 -6.45 -1.97 -8.28
CA ILE A 229 -7.19 -0.70 -8.10
C ILE A 229 -6.98 -0.12 -6.70
N LEU A 230 -7.11 -0.95 -5.66
CA LEU A 230 -6.91 -0.50 -4.28
C LEU A 230 -5.46 -0.05 -4.04
N GLN A 231 -4.48 -0.75 -4.62
CA GLN A 231 -3.08 -0.35 -4.54
C GLN A 231 -2.84 1.02 -5.18
N ASP A 232 -3.37 1.26 -6.38
CA ASP A 232 -3.24 2.54 -7.06
C ASP A 232 -3.99 3.66 -6.30
N LEU A 233 -5.16 3.36 -5.74
CA LEU A 233 -5.92 4.31 -4.91
C LEU A 233 -5.13 4.74 -3.67
N PHE A 234 -4.59 3.78 -2.91
CA PHE A 234 -3.79 4.07 -1.72
C PHE A 234 -2.43 4.70 -2.06
N ALA A 235 -1.95 4.53 -3.29
CA ALA A 235 -0.77 5.24 -3.77
C ALA A 235 -1.08 6.68 -4.25
N GLY A 236 -2.34 7.13 -4.16
CA GLY A 236 -2.74 8.50 -4.50
C GLY A 236 -3.06 8.74 -5.99
N PHE A 237 -3.21 7.70 -6.80
CA PHE A 237 -3.58 7.89 -8.21
C PHE A 237 -5.06 8.29 -8.37
N GLU A 238 -5.31 9.36 -9.14
CA GLU A 238 -6.67 9.74 -9.54
C GLU A 238 -7.23 8.78 -10.62
N GLU A 239 -6.39 8.43 -11.60
CA GLU A 239 -6.76 7.48 -12.66
C GLU A 239 -6.43 6.04 -12.28
N LEU A 240 -7.43 5.28 -11.86
CA LEU A 240 -7.28 3.89 -11.45
C LEU A 240 -7.34 2.94 -12.66
N ARG A 241 -6.23 2.84 -13.38
CA ARG A 241 -6.06 1.97 -14.56
C ARG A 241 -4.66 1.36 -14.64
N GLY A 242 -4.57 0.18 -15.22
CA GLY A 242 -3.29 -0.50 -15.37
C GLY A 242 -3.34 -1.80 -16.17
N GLY A 243 -2.25 -2.55 -16.14
CA GLY A 243 -2.09 -3.84 -16.79
C GLY A 243 -2.46 -5.02 -15.88
N GLY A 244 -2.85 -6.14 -16.48
CA GLY A 244 -2.84 -7.43 -15.77
C GLY A 244 -1.41 -7.93 -15.56
N LEU A 245 -1.21 -8.83 -14.60
CA LEU A 245 0.13 -9.34 -14.25
C LEU A 245 0.93 -9.88 -15.45
N ARG A 246 0.24 -10.47 -16.43
CA ARG A 246 0.81 -11.06 -17.66
C ARG A 246 0.32 -10.37 -18.93
N GLY A 247 -0.32 -9.20 -18.80
CA GLY A 247 -0.85 -8.41 -19.91
C GLY A 247 -2.37 -8.21 -19.87
N GLY A 248 -2.88 -7.61 -20.94
CA GLY A 248 -4.23 -7.03 -20.93
C GLY A 248 -4.31 -5.81 -20.01
N SER A 249 -5.50 -5.29 -19.78
CA SER A 249 -5.68 -4.10 -18.94
C SER A 249 -6.95 -4.11 -18.12
N TYR A 250 -6.94 -3.28 -17.08
CA TYR A 250 -8.07 -2.93 -16.25
C TYR A 250 -8.23 -1.41 -16.16
N ALA A 251 -9.45 -0.95 -15.88
CA ALA A 251 -9.71 0.43 -15.50
C ALA A 251 -10.96 0.50 -14.60
N LEU A 252 -10.94 1.34 -13.58
CA LEU A 252 -12.15 1.76 -12.89
C LEU A 252 -12.83 2.88 -13.69
N LYS A 253 -14.15 2.76 -13.89
CA LYS A 253 -15.00 3.79 -14.50
C LYS A 253 -16.05 4.22 -13.49
N GLY A 254 -16.25 5.54 -13.36
CA GLY A 254 -17.05 6.09 -12.28
C GLY A 254 -16.48 5.69 -10.93
N SER A 255 -17.34 5.44 -9.95
CA SER A 255 -16.95 5.05 -8.60
C SER A 255 -16.82 3.54 -8.40
N ASP A 256 -17.39 2.68 -9.25
CA ASP A 256 -17.52 1.25 -8.94
C ASP A 256 -17.40 0.30 -10.14
N SER A 257 -17.32 0.78 -11.39
CA SER A 257 -17.35 -0.09 -12.57
C SER A 257 -15.95 -0.50 -13.00
N LEU A 258 -15.48 -1.67 -12.56
CA LEU A 258 -14.24 -2.30 -13.02
C LEU A 258 -14.43 -2.89 -14.43
N VAL A 259 -13.69 -2.34 -15.39
CA VAL A 259 -13.66 -2.82 -16.78
C VAL A 259 -12.37 -3.61 -17.02
N LEU A 260 -12.52 -4.85 -17.50
CA LEU A 260 -11.42 -5.73 -17.88
C LEU A 260 -11.35 -5.88 -19.40
N ARG A 261 -10.16 -5.71 -19.98
CA ARG A 261 -9.90 -5.86 -21.41
C ARG A 261 -8.81 -6.88 -21.65
N ARG A 262 -9.21 -8.11 -22.02
CA ARG A 262 -8.32 -9.27 -22.19
C ARG A 262 -7.32 -9.42 -21.03
N TYR A 263 -7.76 -9.08 -19.83
CA TYR A 263 -6.96 -9.07 -18.62
C TYR A 263 -6.35 -10.45 -18.40
N ARG A 264 -5.05 -10.50 -18.16
CA ARG A 264 -4.29 -11.75 -18.05
C ARG A 264 -3.52 -11.77 -16.74
N TYR A 265 -4.05 -12.47 -15.74
CA TYR A 265 -3.34 -12.76 -14.50
C TYR A 265 -2.38 -13.96 -14.64
N VAL A 266 -2.77 -14.96 -15.44
CA VAL A 266 -1.99 -16.16 -15.75
C VAL A 266 -1.92 -16.38 -17.26
N ALA A 267 -0.81 -16.92 -17.75
CA ALA A 267 -0.67 -17.28 -19.15
C ALA A 267 -1.81 -18.21 -19.62
N GLY A 268 -2.33 -17.93 -20.82
CA GLY A 268 -3.38 -18.74 -21.46
C GLY A 268 -4.83 -18.43 -21.04
N VAL A 269 -5.08 -17.59 -20.04
CA VAL A 269 -6.45 -17.18 -19.65
C VAL A 269 -6.61 -15.67 -19.78
N ARG A 270 -7.54 -15.23 -20.62
CA ARG A 270 -7.90 -13.82 -20.81
C ARG A 270 -9.32 -13.58 -20.33
N VAL A 271 -9.50 -12.54 -19.52
CA VAL A 271 -10.80 -12.15 -18.96
C VAL A 271 -11.19 -10.78 -19.50
N SER A 272 -12.39 -10.67 -20.06
CA SER A 272 -12.94 -9.41 -20.57
C SER A 272 -14.35 -9.22 -20.03
N GLY A 273 -14.71 -8.02 -19.61
CA GLY A 273 -16.06 -7.75 -19.09
C GLY A 273 -16.11 -6.53 -18.20
N SER A 274 -17.27 -6.30 -17.59
CA SER A 274 -17.48 -5.26 -16.60
C SER A 274 -18.01 -5.86 -15.31
N LEU A 275 -17.44 -5.44 -14.20
CA LEU A 275 -17.72 -5.89 -12.85
C LEU A 275 -18.05 -4.67 -11.99
N ARG A 276 -19.02 -4.81 -11.08
CA ARG A 276 -19.29 -3.81 -10.05
C ARG A 276 -18.48 -4.14 -8.81
N LEU A 277 -17.79 -3.13 -8.28
CA LEU A 277 -17.06 -3.18 -7.02
C LEU A 277 -17.95 -2.64 -5.90
N GLY A 278 -18.01 -3.37 -4.79
CA GLY A 278 -18.66 -2.89 -3.57
C GLY A 278 -17.76 -3.12 -2.36
N ALA A 279 -18.27 -2.74 -1.19
CA ALA A 279 -17.60 -2.97 0.10
C ALA A 279 -17.41 -4.48 0.33
N GLY A 280 -16.23 -5.00 -0.03
CA GLY A 280 -15.89 -6.41 0.08
C GLY A 280 -16.31 -7.30 -1.09
N ASN A 281 -17.11 -6.82 -2.06
CA ASN A 281 -17.67 -7.67 -3.12
C ASN A 281 -17.25 -7.25 -4.54
N THR A 282 -17.27 -8.20 -5.46
CA THR A 282 -17.03 -7.97 -6.89
C THR A 282 -17.94 -8.90 -7.66
N ASN A 283 -18.87 -8.35 -8.44
CA ASN A 283 -19.85 -9.15 -9.17
C ASN A 283 -20.04 -8.63 -10.59
N GLY A 284 -20.56 -9.48 -11.47
CA GLY A 284 -20.84 -9.11 -12.85
C GLY A 284 -20.49 -10.20 -13.84
N ARG A 285 -20.54 -9.87 -15.12
CA ARG A 285 -20.38 -10.83 -16.21
C ARG A 285 -19.04 -10.65 -16.89
N VAL A 286 -18.33 -11.76 -17.08
CA VAL A 286 -17.06 -11.82 -17.79
C VAL A 286 -17.09 -12.87 -18.89
N ARG A 287 -16.51 -12.53 -20.03
CA ARG A 287 -16.10 -13.47 -21.06
C ARG A 287 -14.71 -13.99 -20.72
N VAL A 288 -14.55 -15.31 -20.80
CA VAL A 288 -13.28 -15.99 -20.57
C VAL A 288 -12.83 -16.58 -21.88
N ASP A 289 -11.59 -16.29 -22.26
CA ASP A 289 -10.88 -16.93 -23.36
C ASP A 289 -9.78 -17.78 -22.74
N GLY A 290 -9.86 -19.09 -22.94
CA GLY A 290 -9.11 -20.11 -22.21
C GLY A 290 -8.46 -21.13 -23.15
N PRO A 291 -7.44 -21.87 -22.67
CA PRO A 291 -6.68 -22.76 -23.53
C PRO A 291 -7.53 -23.94 -24.01
N GLY A 292 -7.26 -24.45 -25.21
CA GLY A 292 -7.87 -25.69 -25.71
C GLY A 292 -9.40 -25.64 -25.83
N LYS A 293 -9.96 -24.54 -26.35
CA LYS A 293 -11.41 -24.29 -26.49
C LYS A 293 -12.16 -24.24 -25.15
N LEU A 294 -11.47 -23.96 -24.04
CA LEU A 294 -12.09 -23.69 -22.73
C LEU A 294 -12.56 -22.23 -22.62
N ASP A 295 -13.14 -21.72 -23.69
CA ASP A 295 -13.73 -20.39 -23.75
C ASP A 295 -15.16 -20.41 -23.18
N GLY A 296 -15.65 -19.25 -22.77
CA GLY A 296 -17.03 -19.14 -22.35
C GLY A 296 -17.36 -17.85 -21.63
N THR A 297 -18.34 -17.92 -20.75
CA THR A 297 -18.88 -16.76 -20.05
C THR A 297 -19.27 -17.14 -18.64
N LEU A 298 -18.85 -16.32 -17.67
CA LEU A 298 -19.14 -16.49 -16.26
C LEU A 298 -19.85 -15.26 -15.72
N VAL A 299 -20.78 -15.48 -14.82
CA VAL A 299 -21.30 -14.47 -13.90
C VAL A 299 -20.63 -14.73 -12.55
N LEU A 300 -19.80 -13.78 -12.12
CA LEU A 300 -19.17 -13.79 -10.81
C LEU A 300 -20.16 -13.23 -9.79
N ASP A 301 -20.34 -13.92 -8.68
CA ASP A 301 -21.15 -13.43 -7.57
C ASP A 301 -20.29 -12.69 -6.54
N GLY A 302 -20.93 -11.80 -5.78
CA GLY A 302 -20.25 -10.97 -4.79
C GLY A 302 -19.68 -11.74 -3.59
N ARG A 303 -19.89 -13.06 -3.52
CA ARG A 303 -19.42 -13.93 -2.44
C ARG A 303 -18.21 -14.79 -2.86
N GLY A 304 -17.71 -14.63 -4.09
CA GLY A 304 -16.55 -15.37 -4.61
C GLY A 304 -16.89 -16.70 -5.28
N GLY A 305 -18.16 -16.90 -5.66
CA GLY A 305 -18.60 -17.97 -6.55
C GLY A 305 -18.74 -17.51 -8.01
N ALA A 306 -19.00 -18.48 -8.90
CA ALA A 306 -19.22 -18.19 -10.31
C ALA A 306 -20.19 -19.20 -10.94
N ARG A 307 -20.99 -18.77 -11.91
CA ARG A 307 -21.83 -19.65 -12.73
C ARG A 307 -21.80 -19.26 -14.19
N GLY A 308 -21.97 -20.22 -15.10
CA GLY A 308 -22.03 -19.93 -16.53
C GLY A 308 -21.64 -21.11 -17.38
N THR A 309 -20.93 -20.87 -18.49
CA THR A 309 -20.47 -21.90 -19.41
C THR A 309 -18.98 -21.76 -19.69
N ILE A 310 -18.25 -22.88 -19.71
CA ILE A 310 -16.83 -22.94 -20.11
C ILE A 310 -16.62 -24.21 -20.94
N GLY A 311 -16.04 -24.05 -22.14
CA GLY A 311 -15.88 -25.14 -23.11
C GLY A 311 -17.20 -25.83 -23.42
N GLY A 312 -18.25 -25.04 -23.66
CA GLY A 312 -19.59 -25.52 -24.01
C GLY A 312 -20.40 -26.18 -22.87
N ARG A 313 -19.84 -26.35 -21.67
CA ARG A 313 -20.52 -27.00 -20.53
C ARG A 313 -20.91 -26.01 -19.45
N HIS A 314 -22.08 -26.22 -18.85
CA HIS A 314 -22.50 -25.46 -17.67
C HIS A 314 -21.57 -25.72 -16.48
N VAL A 315 -21.23 -24.66 -15.77
CA VAL A 315 -20.40 -24.71 -14.56
C VAL A 315 -21.03 -23.89 -13.46
N ARG A 316 -20.93 -24.39 -12.23
CA ARG A 316 -21.33 -23.68 -11.02
C ARG A 316 -20.27 -23.90 -9.95
N ALA A 317 -19.42 -22.90 -9.78
CA ALA A 317 -18.44 -22.87 -8.71
C ALA A 317 -19.06 -22.27 -7.45
N ARG A 318 -18.92 -22.99 -6.33
CA ARG A 318 -19.21 -22.44 -4.99
C ARG A 318 -18.07 -21.53 -4.55
N ARG A 319 -18.33 -20.71 -3.53
CA ARG A 319 -17.37 -19.77 -2.95
C ARG A 319 -16.00 -20.42 -2.78
N LEU A 320 -15.00 -19.82 -3.41
CA LEU A 320 -13.62 -20.02 -3.01
C LEU A 320 -13.48 -19.38 -1.62
N SER A 321 -13.21 -20.17 -0.58
CA SER A 321 -12.99 -19.63 0.77
C SER A 321 -11.87 -18.59 0.73
N ALA A 322 -11.84 -17.62 1.66
CA ALA A 322 -10.80 -16.58 1.71
C ALA A 322 -9.37 -17.16 1.73
N GLY A 323 -9.24 -18.41 2.20
CA GLY A 323 -8.03 -19.21 2.04
C GLY A 323 -7.58 -19.35 0.58
N ALA A 324 -8.44 -19.44 -0.43
CA ALA A 324 -8.06 -19.63 -1.84
C ALA A 324 -7.21 -18.49 -2.43
N ALA A 325 -7.25 -17.29 -1.84
CA ALA A 325 -6.32 -16.22 -2.15
C ALA A 325 -4.97 -16.37 -1.44
N ALA A 326 -4.72 -17.44 -0.68
CA ALA A 326 -3.43 -17.86 -0.12
C ALA A 326 -2.86 -19.11 -0.82
N TRP A 327 -3.45 -19.54 -1.95
CA TRP A 327 -3.29 -20.91 -2.45
C TRP A 327 -2.33 -21.03 -3.63
N ALA A 328 -1.08 -20.67 -3.36
CA ALA A 328 0.08 -21.05 -4.16
C ALA A 328 1.08 -21.94 -3.39
N CYS A 329 0.64 -22.59 -2.31
CA CYS A 329 1.41 -23.67 -1.72
C CYS A 329 1.19 -24.95 -2.54
N GLY A 330 2.25 -25.41 -3.21
CA GLY A 330 2.42 -26.84 -3.52
C GLY A 330 2.31 -27.69 -2.25
N ARG A 331 2.32 -29.02 -2.35
CA ARG A 331 1.92 -30.00 -1.31
C ARG A 331 2.60 -29.92 0.08
N ALA A 332 3.41 -28.91 0.39
CA ALA A 332 4.05 -28.78 1.70
C ALA A 332 3.11 -28.18 2.76
N SER A 333 3.06 -28.86 3.90
CA SER A 333 2.13 -28.69 5.02
C SER A 333 2.47 -27.51 5.93
N SER A 334 2.18 -26.27 5.52
CA SER A 334 2.19 -25.12 6.47
C SER A 334 1.69 -23.84 5.81
N CYS A 335 0.37 -23.67 5.65
CA CYS A 335 -0.21 -22.40 5.18
C CYS A 335 -1.38 -21.99 6.09
N VAL A 336 -1.17 -20.95 6.89
CA VAL A 336 -2.19 -20.30 7.74
C VAL A 336 -3.10 -19.44 6.84
N ALA A 337 -4.41 -19.55 7.03
CA ALA A 337 -5.39 -18.85 6.21
C ALA A 337 -5.49 -17.36 6.58
N PRO A 338 -5.47 -16.44 5.60
CA PRO A 338 -5.85 -15.05 5.84
C PRO A 338 -7.32 -14.92 6.20
N SER A 339 -7.59 -14.17 7.26
CA SER A 339 -8.88 -13.54 7.51
C SER A 339 -9.29 -12.72 6.29
N SER A 340 -10.56 -12.76 5.91
CA SER A 340 -11.09 -11.98 4.80
C SER A 340 -10.75 -10.49 4.97
N LEU A 341 -9.93 -9.95 4.07
CA LEU A 341 -9.72 -8.52 3.90
C LEU A 341 -11.08 -7.83 3.68
N ARG A 342 -11.64 -7.26 4.74
CA ARG A 342 -12.62 -6.18 4.64
C ARG A 342 -11.84 -4.88 4.67
N VAL A 343 -11.22 -4.53 3.56
CA VAL A 343 -10.81 -3.13 3.35
C VAL A 343 -12.12 -2.36 3.20
N PRO A 344 -12.46 -1.43 4.12
CA PRO A 344 -13.61 -0.57 3.91
C PRO A 344 -13.40 0.15 2.58
N TRP A 345 -14.38 0.03 1.69
CA TRP A 345 -14.43 0.93 0.55
C TRP A 345 -14.54 2.35 1.12
N PRO A 346 -13.78 3.35 0.66
CA PRO A 346 -13.99 4.71 1.12
C PRO A 346 -15.40 5.14 0.67
N ALA A 347 -16.37 4.99 1.57
CA ALA A 347 -17.70 5.57 1.42
C ALA A 347 -17.66 7.10 1.67
N CYS A 348 -16.49 7.64 2.02
CA CYS A 348 -16.26 9.04 2.34
C CYS A 348 -14.91 9.52 1.77
N LEU A 349 -14.74 9.52 0.45
CA LEU A 349 -13.87 10.50 -0.21
C LEU A 349 -14.77 11.55 -0.87
N GLY A 350 -15.59 12.19 -0.04
CA GLY A 350 -16.19 13.46 -0.36
C GLY A 350 -15.21 14.54 0.08
N SER A 351 -14.84 15.41 -0.85
CA SER A 351 -13.92 16.56 -0.70
C SER A 351 -12.46 16.23 -0.38
N ALA A 352 -11.64 16.21 -1.43
CA ALA A 352 -10.21 16.51 -1.32
C ALA A 352 -10.01 17.91 -0.69
N PRO A 353 -9.06 18.09 0.23
CA PRO A 353 -8.68 19.41 0.72
C PRO A 353 -7.80 20.06 -0.35
N GLY A 354 -8.42 20.75 -1.30
CA GLY A 354 -7.66 21.41 -2.38
C GLY A 354 -8.46 22.35 -3.29
N SER A 355 -9.75 22.58 -3.02
CA SER A 355 -10.51 23.60 -3.72
C SER A 355 -10.46 24.91 -2.93
N PRO A 356 -9.96 26.04 -3.49
CA PRO A 356 -10.07 27.33 -2.83
C PRO A 356 -11.55 27.64 -2.66
N ALA A 357 -11.97 27.86 -1.41
CA ALA A 357 -13.33 28.26 -1.09
C ALA A 357 -13.69 29.51 -1.93
N ARG A 358 -14.69 29.36 -2.82
CA ARG A 358 -15.35 30.52 -3.44
C ARG A 358 -16.00 31.34 -2.32
N PRO A 359 -15.86 32.67 -2.30
CA PRO A 359 -16.54 33.49 -1.30
C PRO A 359 -18.05 33.42 -1.52
N LEU A 360 -18.79 33.01 -0.48
CA LEU A 360 -20.24 33.09 -0.44
C LEU A 360 -20.70 34.56 -0.47
N PRO A 361 -21.76 34.90 -1.22
CA PRO A 361 -22.26 36.27 -1.27
C PRO A 361 -22.93 36.63 0.06
N ARG A 362 -22.63 37.84 0.56
CA ARG A 362 -23.33 38.47 1.68
C ARG A 362 -24.83 38.55 1.40
N ARG A 363 -25.64 37.88 2.21
CA ARG A 363 -27.04 38.26 2.48
C ARG A 363 -27.30 38.14 3.97
N GLY A 364 -27.62 39.28 4.58
CA GLY A 364 -28.05 39.35 5.97
C GLY A 364 -29.49 38.90 6.14
N SER A 365 -29.80 38.32 7.29
CA SER A 365 -31.13 38.36 7.90
C SER A 365 -30.96 38.09 9.39
N ALA A 366 -31.52 38.97 10.21
CA ALA A 366 -31.50 38.93 11.65
C ALA A 366 -32.26 37.73 12.23
N CYS A 367 -31.84 37.27 13.41
CA CYS A 367 -32.73 36.59 14.36
C CYS A 367 -32.55 37.20 15.74
N ALA A 368 -33.58 37.93 16.16
CA ALA A 368 -33.74 38.48 17.48
C ALA A 368 -34.20 37.40 18.47
N THR A 369 -33.85 37.65 19.72
CA THR A 369 -34.01 36.85 20.93
C THR A 369 -35.46 36.70 21.40
N GLY A 370 -35.66 35.66 22.23
CA GLY A 370 -36.93 35.16 22.73
C GLY A 370 -37.73 36.08 23.65
N ARG A 371 -38.94 35.60 23.93
CA ARG A 371 -40.07 36.25 24.62
C ARG A 371 -39.94 36.31 26.15
N ARG A 372 -40.62 37.34 26.66
CA ARG A 372 -41.05 37.68 28.03
C ARG A 372 -40.03 38.37 28.91
#